data_AF-A0A7K1WRD2-F1
#
_entry.id   AF-A0A7K1WRD2-F1
#
_cell.length_a   1.000
_cell.length_b   1.000
_cell.length_c   1.000
_cell.angle_alpha   90.00
_cell.angle_beta   90.00
_cell.angle_gamma   90.00
#
_symmetry.space_group_name_H-M   'P 1'
#
loop_
_entity.id
_entity.type
_entity.pdbx_description
1 polymer ?
#
loop_
_entity_poly.entity_id
_entity_poly.type
_entity_poly.pdbx_seq_one_letter_code
_entity_poly.pdbx_strand_id
1 'polypeptide(L)'
;MRNFYALFLLFFISAVNAQQGQTLFADKAWVNESEEWSDFQYSGQIIFSTNGKTEEGALRIGNYDFLYDLCGGKAKFTNKATYSSADFSHPRKISAQTDKQGILNSTYEGALIFQSDKDYYSVISLVTILEKGGNIIGVKMRLKDGNQKEYAFSLKEKS
;
A
#
# COMPACT_ATOMS: atom_id res chain seq x y z
N MET A 1 28.30 4.49 46.51
CA MET A 1 27.08 4.31 45.68
C MET A 1 27.17 5.21 44.45
N ARG A 2 27.58 4.65 43.32
CA ARG A 2 27.61 5.31 42.00
C ARG A 2 27.75 4.14 41.04
N ASN A 3 26.81 3.96 40.12
CA ASN A 3 26.77 3.01 38.98
C ASN A 3 25.38 2.39 38.74
N PHE A 4 24.33 2.79 39.46
CA PHE A 4 22.96 2.36 39.15
C PHE A 4 22.32 3.12 37.97
N TYR A 5 22.91 4.22 37.51
CA TYR A 5 22.36 5.02 36.40
C TYR A 5 22.71 4.48 35.01
N ALA A 6 23.67 3.56 34.90
CA ALA A 6 24.05 2.96 33.60
C ALA A 6 23.00 1.97 33.08
N LEU A 7 22.21 1.35 33.97
CA LEU A 7 21.19 0.38 33.58
C LEU A 7 19.92 1.05 33.02
N PHE A 8 19.58 2.24 33.53
CA PHE A 8 18.41 2.99 33.05
C PHE A 8 18.59 3.55 31.63
N LEU A 9 19.83 3.78 31.19
CA LEU A 9 20.10 4.27 29.84
C LEU A 9 19.90 3.18 28.77
N LEU A 10 20.13 1.90 29.12
CA LEU A 10 20.02 0.78 28.19
C LEU A 10 18.56 0.35 27.89
N PHE A 11 17.62 0.69 28.78
CA PHE A 11 16.20 0.39 28.59
C PHE A 11 15.49 1.32 27.59
N PHE A 12 16.11 2.43 27.18
CA PHE A 12 15.51 3.38 26.21
C PHE A 12 15.94 3.17 24.76
N ILE A 13 16.80 2.19 24.47
CA ILE A 13 17.35 1.97 23.11
C ILE A 13 16.60 0.85 22.35
N SER A 14 15.61 0.20 22.97
CA SER A 14 14.95 -0.99 22.44
C SER A 14 13.52 -0.74 21.95
N ALA A 15 13.29 0.32 21.15
CA ALA A 15 12.06 0.42 20.34
C ALA A 15 12.14 1.51 19.26
N VAL A 16 13.22 1.55 18.48
CA VAL A 16 13.17 2.22 17.17
C VAL A 16 13.27 1.13 16.12
N ASN A 17 12.21 0.33 16.00
CA ASN A 17 11.92 -0.29 14.71
C ASN A 17 11.47 0.85 13.79
N ALA A 18 12.43 1.65 13.34
CA ALA A 18 12.22 2.50 12.18
C ALA A 18 11.89 1.52 11.06
N GLN A 19 10.61 1.42 10.73
CA GLN A 19 10.13 0.64 9.60
C GLN A 19 10.85 1.21 8.38
N GLN A 20 11.92 0.53 7.96
CA GLN A 20 12.77 0.98 6.88
C GLN A 20 11.88 0.97 5.65
N GLY A 21 11.61 2.16 5.11
CA GLY A 21 10.79 2.29 3.92
C GLY A 21 11.31 1.38 2.81
N GLN A 22 10.41 0.67 2.15
CA GLN A 22 10.72 -0.19 1.02
C GLN A 22 10.02 0.31 -0.24
N THR A 23 10.67 0.14 -1.39
CA THR A 23 10.07 0.32 -2.71
C THR A 23 10.00 -1.03 -3.40
N LEU A 24 8.78 -1.46 -3.65
CA LEU A 24 8.43 -2.76 -4.19
C LEU A 24 7.79 -2.60 -5.57
N PHE A 25 8.00 -3.62 -6.40
CA PHE A 25 7.52 -3.64 -7.78
C PHE A 25 6.59 -4.81 -7.97
N ALA A 26 5.50 -4.60 -8.69
CA ALA A 26 4.61 -5.68 -9.08
C ALA A 26 5.36 -6.64 -10.04
N ASP A 27 5.47 -7.90 -9.63
CA ASP A 27 5.96 -9.00 -10.45
C ASP A 27 4.81 -9.63 -11.25
N LYS A 28 3.68 -9.83 -10.57
CA LYS A 28 2.44 -10.38 -11.15
C LYS A 28 1.26 -9.58 -10.64
N ALA A 29 0.23 -9.47 -11.47
CA ALA A 29 -0.97 -8.71 -11.16
C ALA A 29 -2.20 -9.46 -11.64
N TRP A 30 -3.22 -9.49 -10.78
CA TRP A 30 -4.50 -10.16 -11.02
C TRP A 30 -5.65 -9.22 -10.72
N VAL A 31 -6.67 -9.26 -11.56
CA VAL A 31 -7.92 -8.53 -11.35
C VAL A 31 -9.02 -9.54 -11.13
N ASN A 32 -9.85 -9.30 -10.12
CA ASN A 32 -11.11 -9.97 -9.93
C ASN A 32 -12.21 -9.11 -10.53
N GLU A 33 -12.94 -9.65 -11.49
CA GLU A 33 -14.17 -9.05 -12.00
C GLU A 33 -15.26 -10.11 -11.94
N SER A 34 -16.38 -9.79 -11.27
CA SER A 34 -17.51 -10.73 -11.15
C SER A 34 -17.12 -12.10 -10.61
N GLU A 35 -16.28 -12.13 -9.56
CA GLU A 35 -15.77 -13.34 -8.89
C GLU A 35 -14.75 -14.15 -9.71
N GLU A 36 -14.41 -13.74 -10.92
CA GLU A 36 -13.39 -14.39 -11.76
C GLU A 36 -12.06 -13.65 -11.68
N TRP A 37 -10.98 -14.39 -11.38
CA TRP A 37 -9.62 -13.85 -11.38
C TRP A 37 -8.95 -14.06 -12.73
N SER A 38 -8.38 -12.99 -13.29
CA SER A 38 -7.57 -13.04 -14.50
C SER A 38 -6.25 -12.29 -14.33
N ASP A 39 -5.20 -12.76 -15.01
CA ASP A 39 -3.94 -12.03 -15.10
C ASP A 39 -4.12 -10.76 -15.94
N PHE A 40 -3.49 -9.66 -15.54
CA PHE A 40 -3.42 -8.44 -16.34
C PHE A 40 -2.02 -7.84 -16.35
N GLN A 41 -1.78 -6.95 -17.31
CA GLN A 41 -0.57 -6.16 -17.42
C GLN A 41 -0.94 -4.75 -17.85
N TYR A 42 -0.35 -3.76 -17.20
CA TYR A 42 -0.45 -2.35 -17.59
C TYR A 42 0.84 -1.89 -18.26
N SER A 43 0.77 -0.77 -18.97
CA SER A 43 1.99 -0.16 -19.51
C SER A 43 2.80 0.43 -18.36
N GLY A 44 4.10 0.16 -18.36
CA GLY A 44 5.00 0.59 -17.30
C GLY A 44 4.87 -0.25 -16.03
N GLN A 45 5.75 0.04 -15.07
CA GLN A 45 5.86 -0.74 -13.85
C GLN A 45 4.92 -0.20 -12.78
N ILE A 46 4.23 -1.10 -12.05
CA ILE A 46 3.47 -0.73 -10.87
C ILE A 46 4.39 -0.77 -9.65
N ILE A 47 4.45 0.34 -8.94
CA ILE A 47 5.36 0.57 -7.83
C ILE A 47 4.54 0.81 -6.56
N PHE A 48 4.92 0.14 -5.47
CA PHE A 48 4.38 0.32 -4.13
C PHE A 48 5.52 0.77 -3.22
N SER A 49 5.35 1.89 -2.53
CA SER A 49 6.41 2.45 -1.68
C SER A 49 5.88 2.79 -0.30
N THR A 50 6.54 2.29 0.74
CA THR A 50 6.31 2.72 2.14
C THR A 50 7.31 3.79 2.59
N ASN A 51 8.19 4.25 1.70
CA ASN A 51 9.21 5.27 2.00
C ASN A 51 8.60 6.56 2.55
N GLY A 52 9.13 7.02 3.68
CA GLY A 52 8.72 8.29 4.30
C GLY A 52 7.30 8.26 4.89
N LYS A 53 6.68 7.08 5.01
CA LYS A 53 5.38 6.91 5.66
C LYS A 53 5.59 6.50 7.11
N THR A 54 5.01 7.26 8.02
CA THR A 54 5.07 7.01 9.47
C THR A 54 3.88 6.20 9.99
N GLU A 55 2.80 6.14 9.21
CA GLU A 55 1.57 5.44 9.56
C GLU A 55 1.63 3.99 9.07
N GLU A 56 1.28 3.04 9.94
CA GLU A 56 1.20 1.63 9.59
C GLU A 56 0.15 1.42 8.48
N GLY A 57 0.52 0.72 7.41
CA GLY A 57 -0.38 0.46 6.28
C GLY A 57 -0.44 1.60 5.26
N ALA A 58 0.20 2.75 5.51
CA ALA A 58 0.29 3.83 4.55
C ALA A 58 1.31 3.50 3.47
N LEU A 59 0.97 3.81 2.22
CA LEU A 59 1.80 3.52 1.07
C LEU A 59 1.50 4.45 -0.09
N ARG A 60 2.50 4.65 -0.94
CA ARG A 60 2.38 5.37 -2.20
C ARG A 60 2.39 4.38 -3.34
N ILE A 61 1.50 4.60 -4.30
CA ILE A 61 1.32 3.76 -5.48
C ILE A 61 1.69 4.59 -6.69
N GLY A 62 2.44 4.01 -7.61
CA GLY A 62 2.78 4.64 -8.89
C GLY A 62 2.46 3.72 -10.04
N ASN A 63 1.55 4.15 -10.92
CA ASN A 63 1.33 3.67 -12.29
C ASN A 63 0.09 4.38 -12.84
N TYR A 64 0.22 5.10 -13.96
CA TYR A 64 -0.89 5.88 -14.52
C TYR A 64 -2.07 5.01 -14.95
N ASP A 65 -1.83 3.96 -15.75
CA ASP A 65 -2.89 3.13 -16.33
C ASP A 65 -3.71 2.43 -15.24
N PHE A 66 -3.02 1.81 -14.27
CA PHE A 66 -3.64 1.16 -13.12
C PHE A 66 -4.50 2.12 -12.32
N LEU A 67 -3.95 3.26 -11.94
CA LEU A 67 -4.63 4.21 -11.07
C LEU A 67 -5.82 4.89 -11.77
N TYR A 68 -5.71 5.08 -13.09
CA TYR A 68 -6.82 5.54 -13.92
C TYR A 68 -7.96 4.51 -13.96
N ASP A 69 -7.65 3.23 -14.22
CA ASP A 69 -8.63 2.14 -14.27
C ASP A 69 -9.27 1.87 -12.90
N LEU A 70 -8.46 1.84 -11.83
CA LEU A 70 -8.92 1.65 -10.44
C LEU A 70 -10.02 2.65 -10.09
N CYS A 71 -9.87 3.91 -10.52
CA CYS A 71 -10.84 4.97 -10.28
C CYS A 71 -11.93 5.07 -11.36
N GLY A 72 -11.89 4.23 -12.40
CA GLY A 72 -12.80 4.27 -13.55
C GLY A 72 -12.78 5.62 -14.27
N GLY A 73 -11.65 6.34 -14.27
CA GLY A 73 -11.54 7.67 -14.89
C GLY A 73 -12.42 8.77 -14.26
N LYS A 74 -12.96 8.56 -13.06
CA LYS A 74 -13.89 9.50 -12.41
C LYS A 74 -13.25 10.83 -12.00
N ALA A 75 -11.93 10.87 -11.80
CA ALA A 75 -11.23 12.08 -11.43
C ALA A 75 -11.03 12.96 -12.66
N LYS A 76 -11.66 14.14 -12.66
CA LYS A 76 -11.57 15.12 -13.75
C LYS A 76 -10.37 16.05 -13.52
N PHE A 77 -9.17 15.51 -13.64
CA PHE A 77 -7.95 16.30 -13.51
C PHE A 77 -7.72 17.19 -14.72
N THR A 78 -7.23 18.40 -14.47
CA THR A 78 -6.75 19.32 -15.50
C THR A 78 -5.50 18.75 -16.17
N ASN A 79 -4.62 18.11 -15.37
CA ASN A 79 -3.45 17.39 -15.83
C ASN A 79 -3.64 15.88 -15.67
N LYS A 80 -3.65 15.13 -16.77
CA LYS A 80 -3.74 13.66 -16.71
C LYS A 80 -2.58 13.04 -15.93
N ALA A 81 -1.40 13.67 -15.92
CA ALA A 81 -0.26 13.18 -15.14
C ALA A 81 -0.53 13.11 -13.63
N THR A 82 -1.58 13.75 -13.11
CA THR A 82 -2.03 13.62 -11.72
C THR A 82 -2.38 12.16 -11.34
N TYR A 83 -2.73 11.32 -12.31
CA TYR A 83 -2.93 9.88 -12.09
C TYR A 83 -1.62 9.07 -11.95
N SER A 84 -0.45 9.67 -12.17
CA SER A 84 0.82 8.94 -12.14
C SER A 84 1.14 8.33 -10.78
N SER A 85 0.61 8.91 -9.70
CA SER A 85 0.76 8.35 -8.36
C SER A 85 -0.40 8.70 -7.44
N ALA A 86 -0.63 7.86 -6.44
CA ALA A 86 -1.60 8.10 -5.38
C ALA A 86 -1.01 7.77 -4.02
N ASP A 87 -1.38 8.54 -3.00
CA ASP A 87 -1.00 8.33 -1.62
C ASP A 87 -2.16 7.72 -0.84
N PHE A 88 -2.01 6.47 -0.39
CA PHE A 88 -2.93 5.85 0.56
C PHE A 88 -2.59 6.34 1.97
N SER A 89 -3.48 7.16 2.52
CA SER A 89 -3.25 7.96 3.73
C SER A 89 -4.37 7.77 4.75
N HIS A 90 -4.06 8.04 6.03
CA HIS A 90 -4.95 7.82 7.16
C HIS A 90 -5.50 6.38 7.24
N PRO A 91 -4.64 5.34 7.09
CA PRO A 91 -5.07 3.97 7.13
C PRO A 91 -5.55 3.59 8.53
N ARG A 92 -6.75 3.04 8.60
CA ARG A 92 -7.31 2.41 9.80
C ARG A 92 -7.30 0.91 9.59
N LYS A 93 -6.54 0.18 10.41
CA LYS A 93 -6.57 -1.29 10.41
C LYS A 93 -7.97 -1.79 10.78
N ILE A 94 -8.56 -2.61 9.92
CA ILE A 94 -9.90 -3.20 10.12
C ILE A 94 -9.83 -4.70 10.43
N SER A 95 -8.82 -5.40 9.93
CA SER A 95 -8.61 -6.82 10.21
C SER A 95 -7.14 -7.20 10.08
N ALA A 96 -6.73 -8.23 10.82
CA ALA A 96 -5.42 -8.85 10.69
C ALA A 96 -5.59 -10.36 10.93
N GLN A 97 -5.17 -11.17 9.95
CA GLN A 97 -5.26 -12.63 10.04
C GLN A 97 -4.03 -13.30 9.46
N THR A 98 -3.43 -14.21 10.22
CA THR A 98 -2.35 -15.06 9.73
C THR A 98 -2.93 -16.34 9.13
N ASP A 99 -2.51 -16.68 7.92
CA ASP A 99 -2.94 -17.91 7.26
C ASP A 99 -2.12 -19.15 7.72
N LYS A 100 -2.49 -20.32 7.19
CA LYS A 100 -1.82 -21.59 7.51
C LYS A 100 -0.36 -21.66 7.02
N GLN A 101 0.04 -20.78 6.10
CA GLN A 101 1.39 -20.70 5.54
C GLN A 101 2.25 -19.64 6.26
N GLY A 102 1.71 -19.01 7.31
CA GLY A 102 2.37 -17.98 8.09
C GLY A 102 2.38 -16.60 7.42
N ILE A 103 1.49 -16.36 6.44
CA ILE A 103 1.34 -15.04 5.80
C ILE A 103 0.35 -14.23 6.62
N LEU A 104 0.80 -13.07 7.12
CA LEU A 104 -0.04 -12.09 7.80
C LEU A 104 -0.76 -11.24 6.76
N ASN A 105 -2.09 -11.26 6.80
CA ASN A 105 -2.97 -10.45 5.95
C ASN A 105 -3.56 -9.32 6.80
N SER A 106 -3.02 -8.11 6.65
CA SER A 106 -3.48 -6.93 7.39
C SER A 106 -4.29 -6.04 6.45
N THR A 107 -5.58 -5.85 6.73
CA THR A 107 -6.47 -5.00 5.92
C THR A 107 -6.68 -3.64 6.57
N TYR A 108 -6.55 -2.60 5.77
CA TYR A 108 -6.68 -1.21 6.14
C TYR A 108 -7.77 -0.54 5.30
N GLU A 109 -8.56 0.32 5.92
CA GLU A 109 -9.45 1.26 5.25
C GLU A 109 -8.81 2.65 5.32
N GLY A 110 -8.72 3.35 4.20
CA GLY A 110 -8.10 4.68 4.17
C GLY A 110 -8.47 5.48 2.93
N ALA A 111 -7.90 6.68 2.83
CA ALA A 111 -8.11 7.56 1.70
C ALA A 111 -7.00 7.35 0.67
N LEU A 112 -7.38 7.00 -0.56
CA LEU A 112 -6.49 7.02 -1.72
C LEU A 112 -6.54 8.41 -2.35
N ILE A 113 -5.46 9.17 -2.17
CA ILE A 113 -5.38 10.59 -2.53
C ILE A 113 -4.54 10.76 -3.78
N PHE A 114 -5.10 11.46 -4.76
CA PHE A 114 -4.45 11.90 -5.98
C PHE A 114 -4.28 13.41 -5.92
N GLN A 115 -3.04 13.89 -5.98
CA GLN A 115 -2.79 15.32 -5.86
C GLN A 115 -1.58 15.74 -6.71
N SER A 116 -1.76 16.79 -7.49
CA SER A 116 -0.68 17.46 -8.23
C SER A 116 -1.09 18.90 -8.53
N ASP A 117 -0.24 19.86 -8.16
CA ASP A 117 -0.46 21.30 -8.32
C ASP A 117 -1.85 21.76 -7.80
N LYS A 118 -2.81 21.94 -8.70
CA LYS A 118 -4.18 22.41 -8.42
C LYS A 118 -5.23 21.29 -8.42
N ASP A 119 -4.85 20.11 -8.90
CA ASP A 119 -5.73 18.96 -8.99
C ASP A 119 -5.71 18.17 -7.68
N TYR A 120 -6.91 17.85 -7.18
CA TYR A 120 -7.10 17.02 -5.99
C TYR A 120 -8.30 16.09 -6.19
N TYR A 121 -8.13 14.82 -5.85
CA TYR A 121 -9.21 13.85 -5.79
C TYR A 121 -8.89 12.79 -4.72
N SER A 122 -9.92 12.32 -4.03
CA SER A 122 -9.77 11.32 -2.98
C SER A 122 -10.92 10.34 -3.02
N VAL A 123 -10.62 9.07 -2.81
CA VAL A 123 -11.60 7.98 -2.71
C VAL A 123 -11.24 7.05 -1.57
N ILE A 124 -12.25 6.42 -0.96
CA ILE A 124 -12.00 5.42 0.08
C ILE A 124 -11.64 4.09 -0.57
N SER A 125 -10.52 3.52 -0.14
CA SER A 125 -10.06 2.21 -0.58
C SER A 125 -9.78 1.29 0.60
N LEU A 126 -9.89 0.00 0.32
CA LEU A 126 -9.49 -1.09 1.19
C LEU A 126 -8.22 -1.68 0.64
N VAL A 127 -7.18 -1.74 1.47
CA VAL A 127 -5.87 -2.26 1.11
C VAL A 127 -5.49 -3.37 2.07
N THR A 128 -5.27 -4.57 1.55
CA THR A 128 -4.73 -5.69 2.32
C THR A 128 -3.26 -5.86 1.98
N ILE A 129 -2.40 -5.77 2.99
CA ILE A 129 -0.96 -6.00 2.85
C ILE A 129 -0.68 -7.43 3.30
N LEU A 130 0.06 -8.18 2.48
CA LEU A 130 0.47 -9.54 2.73
C LEU A 130 1.94 -9.55 3.14
N GLU A 131 2.21 -10.00 4.36
CA GLU A 131 3.55 -10.00 4.94
C GLU A 131 3.97 -11.41 5.34
N LYS A 132 5.24 -11.76 5.07
CA LYS A 132 5.85 -13.02 5.49
C LYS A 132 7.25 -12.77 6.03
N GLY A 133 7.47 -13.09 7.31
CA GLY A 133 8.76 -12.89 7.96
C GLY A 133 9.21 -11.43 8.01
N GLY A 134 8.27 -10.47 8.08
CA GLY A 134 8.55 -9.03 8.10
C GLY A 134 8.68 -8.37 6.73
N ASN A 135 8.64 -9.13 5.63
CA ASN A 135 8.70 -8.61 4.27
C ASN A 135 7.30 -8.56 3.65
N ILE A 136 7.00 -7.48 2.93
CA ILE A 136 5.76 -7.40 2.14
C ILE A 136 5.96 -8.21 0.86
N ILE A 137 5.10 -9.21 0.65
CA ILE A 137 5.15 -10.11 -0.50
C ILE A 137 4.01 -9.85 -1.49
N GLY A 138 2.99 -9.11 -1.07
CA GLY A 138 1.83 -8.83 -1.89
C GLY A 138 0.94 -7.76 -1.33
N VAL A 139 0.11 -7.21 -2.20
CA VAL A 139 -0.90 -6.20 -1.86
C VAL A 139 -2.19 -6.55 -2.59
N LYS A 140 -3.32 -6.45 -1.91
CA LYS A 140 -4.66 -6.45 -2.52
C LYS A 140 -5.32 -5.11 -2.31
N MET A 141 -6.08 -4.67 -3.29
CA MET A 141 -6.71 -3.36 -3.30
C MET A 141 -8.08 -3.40 -3.93
N ARG A 142 -9.02 -2.67 -3.34
CA ARG A 142 -10.31 -2.36 -3.97
C ARG A 142 -10.82 -1.00 -3.49
N LEU A 143 -11.65 -0.37 -4.30
CA LEU A 143 -12.39 0.80 -3.84
C LEU A 143 -13.56 0.34 -2.96
N LYS A 144 -13.87 1.12 -1.91
CA LYS A 144 -14.96 0.79 -0.98
C LYS A 144 -16.33 0.96 -1.65
N ASP A 145 -16.53 2.10 -2.32
CA ASP A 145 -17.79 2.51 -2.94
C ASP A 145 -17.71 2.47 -4.49
N GLY A 146 -16.83 1.61 -5.03
CA GLY A 146 -16.54 1.52 -6.46
C GLY A 146 -17.13 0.29 -7.14
N ASN A 147 -16.65 0.04 -8.34
CA ASN A 147 -16.88 -1.22 -9.04
C ASN A 147 -16.32 -2.34 -8.14
N GLN A 148 -16.97 -3.50 -8.07
CA GLN A 148 -16.53 -4.63 -7.25
C GLN A 148 -15.20 -5.28 -7.74
N LYS A 149 -14.41 -4.54 -8.52
CA LYS A 149 -13.08 -4.96 -8.97
C LYS A 149 -12.14 -5.00 -7.77
N GLU A 150 -11.47 -6.13 -7.62
CA GLU A 150 -10.39 -6.31 -6.66
C GLU A 150 -9.10 -6.58 -7.42
N TYR A 151 -8.03 -5.90 -7.04
CA TYR A 151 -6.72 -6.07 -7.66
C TYR A 151 -5.79 -6.73 -6.65
N ALA A 152 -5.01 -7.71 -7.10
CA ALA A 152 -4.00 -8.38 -6.30
C ALA A 152 -2.65 -8.30 -7.01
N PHE A 153 -1.59 -8.08 -6.23
CA PHE A 153 -0.24 -7.91 -6.73
C PHE A 153 0.71 -8.80 -5.95
N SER A 154 1.55 -9.54 -6.67
CA SER A 154 2.76 -10.14 -6.09
C SER A 154 3.88 -9.14 -6.20
N LEU A 155 4.59 -8.90 -5.11
CA LEU A 155 5.59 -7.85 -5.00
C LEU A 155 7.00 -8.43 -4.85
N LYS A 156 7.97 -7.75 -5.46
CA LYS A 156 9.40 -8.01 -5.31
C LYS A 156 10.18 -6.71 -5.17
N GLU A 157 11.32 -6.78 -4.49
CA GLU A 157 12.31 -5.70 -4.52
C GLU A 157 12.97 -5.61 -5.91
N LYS A 158 13.55 -4.45 -6.23
CA LYS A 158 14.34 -4.31 -7.45
C LYS A 158 15.65 -5.07 -7.27
N SER A 159 15.83 -6.13 -8.06
CA SER A 159 17.13 -6.81 -8.23
C SER A 159 18.15 -5.91 -8.91
#